data_AF-A0A0F9C2G0-F1
#
_entry.id   AF-A0A0F9C2G0-F1
#
_cell.length_a   1.000
_cell.length_b   1.000
_cell.length_c   1.000
_cell.angle_alpha   90.00
_cell.angle_beta   90.00
_cell.angle_gamma   90.00
#
_symmetry.space_group_name_H-M   'P 1'
#
loop_
_entity.id
_entity.type
_entity.pdbx_description
1 polymer ?
#
loop_
_entity_poly.entity_id
_entity_poly.type
_entity_poly.pdbx_seq_one_letter_code
_entity_poly.pdbx_strand_id
1 'polypeptide(L)'
;MSATRAIIAVGLILSTALILAPPAGAKQPRSAAAYVPGEVVVKYRAGTDWRARRAIGVAAGAARVVRSGDVGPRVATIRLAEGTRVPVAVRRLRRDRRVVWAVPNYYGHLLAGGFIPNDPAVHGKPGDWQKRQWNLLADAGVNAPVAWEHLISVGRPGGRDVTVAVIDTGVAYRNLTGAVDSDLGELTLIVRRAPDFSRSQFVRGHDYTVRD
;
A
#
# COMPACT_ATOMS: atom_id res chain seq x y z
N MET A 1 43.95 66.45 19.74
CA MET A 1 43.41 65.11 20.10
C MET A 1 43.81 64.17 18.98
N SER A 2 44.57 63.13 19.33
CA SER A 2 45.39 62.30 18.43
C SER A 2 44.55 61.34 17.59
N ALA A 3 44.93 61.17 16.32
CA ALA A 3 44.42 60.14 15.43
C ALA A 3 45.11 58.80 15.72
N THR A 4 44.34 57.73 15.94
CA THR A 4 44.87 56.37 16.08
C THR A 4 44.31 55.50 14.96
N ARG A 5 45.20 55.09 14.05
CA ARG A 5 44.96 54.06 13.04
C ARG A 5 44.91 52.70 13.73
N ALA A 6 43.87 51.90 13.49
CA ALA A 6 43.83 50.50 13.88
C ALA A 6 43.92 49.61 12.63
N ILE A 7 44.93 48.74 12.64
CA ILE A 7 45.34 47.84 11.57
C ILE A 7 44.39 46.63 11.51
N ILE A 8 43.96 46.28 10.30
CA ILE A 8 43.18 45.07 10.00
C ILE A 8 44.13 43.86 10.06
N ALA A 9 43.83 42.89 10.92
CA ALA A 9 44.44 41.56 10.88
C ALA A 9 43.36 40.53 10.50
N VAL A 10 43.38 40.06 9.24
CA VAL A 10 42.57 38.94 8.77
C VAL A 10 43.32 37.64 9.08
N GLY A 11 42.86 36.90 10.08
CA GLY A 11 43.35 35.56 10.39
C GLY A 11 42.68 34.53 9.49
N LEU A 12 43.47 33.84 8.66
CA LEU A 12 43.04 32.71 7.85
C LEU A 12 42.89 31.47 8.76
N ILE A 13 41.67 31.00 9.01
CA ILE A 13 41.43 29.73 9.71
C ILE A 13 41.32 28.62 8.66
N LEU A 14 42.35 27.78 8.55
CA LEU A 14 42.31 26.52 7.81
C LEU A 14 41.54 25.49 8.66
N SER A 15 40.30 25.17 8.30
CA SER A 15 39.56 24.05 8.89
C SER A 15 39.92 22.76 8.16
N THR A 16 40.69 21.89 8.80
CA THR A 16 40.88 20.50 8.39
C THR A 16 39.59 19.71 8.63
N ALA A 17 38.90 19.31 7.56
CA ALA A 17 37.77 18.40 7.62
C ALA A 17 38.27 16.98 7.95
N LEU A 18 38.02 16.52 9.18
CA LEU A 18 38.25 15.13 9.58
C LEU A 18 37.15 14.26 8.96
N ILE A 19 37.49 13.51 7.90
CA ILE A 19 36.59 12.53 7.28
C ILE A 19 36.49 11.34 8.25
N LEU A 20 35.42 11.31 9.05
CA LEU A 20 35.09 10.16 9.88
C LEU A 20 34.59 9.03 8.98
N ALA A 21 35.41 8.01 8.77
CA ALA A 21 34.97 6.78 8.11
C ALA A 21 33.86 6.13 8.97
N PRO A 22 32.71 5.74 8.38
CA PRO A 22 31.67 5.08 9.14
C PRO A 22 32.18 3.74 9.70
N PRO A 23 31.75 3.34 10.93
CA PRO A 23 32.23 2.11 11.55
C PRO A 23 31.90 0.90 10.67
N ALA A 24 32.93 0.10 10.38
CA ALA A 24 32.82 -1.18 9.70
C ALA A 24 31.98 -2.14 10.58
N GLY A 25 30.67 -2.19 10.34
CA GLY A 25 29.75 -2.96 11.17
C GLY A 25 28.29 -2.50 11.11
N ALA A 26 27.99 -1.35 10.52
CA ALA A 26 26.61 -1.02 10.18
C ALA A 26 26.07 -2.05 9.19
N LYS A 27 25.24 -3.00 9.68
CA LYS A 27 24.42 -3.86 8.83
C LYS A 27 23.60 -2.92 7.95
N GLN A 28 23.97 -2.81 6.68
CA GLN A 28 23.08 -2.21 5.70
C GLN A 28 21.72 -2.87 5.87
N PRO A 29 20.62 -2.11 6.04
CA PRO A 29 19.30 -2.71 6.09
C PRO A 29 19.19 -3.56 4.83
N ARG A 30 19.00 -4.87 5.03
CA ARG A 30 18.80 -5.80 3.92
C ARG A 30 17.59 -5.24 3.20
N SER A 31 17.80 -4.69 2.00
CA SER A 31 16.72 -4.12 1.20
C SER A 31 15.58 -5.13 1.22
N ALA A 32 14.45 -4.74 1.81
CA ALA A 32 13.28 -5.60 1.86
C ALA A 32 13.03 -6.09 0.43
N ALA A 33 12.86 -7.40 0.24
CA ALA A 33 12.71 -7.94 -1.09
C ALA A 33 11.52 -7.22 -1.76
N ALA A 34 11.74 -6.60 -2.93
CA ALA A 34 10.69 -5.81 -3.59
C ALA A 34 9.50 -6.69 -4.05
N TYR A 35 9.70 -8.00 -4.12
CA TYR A 35 8.72 -8.98 -4.57
C TYR A 35 8.90 -10.30 -3.82
N VAL A 36 7.84 -11.10 -3.79
CA VAL A 36 7.82 -12.44 -3.20
C VAL A 36 8.86 -13.33 -3.91
N PRO A 37 9.85 -13.87 -3.18
CA PRO A 37 10.84 -14.77 -3.76
C PRO A 37 10.17 -15.98 -4.44
N GLY A 38 10.60 -16.28 -5.66
CA GLY A 38 10.10 -17.46 -6.39
C GLY A 38 8.69 -17.30 -6.97
N GLU A 39 8.06 -16.12 -6.93
CA GLU A 39 6.73 -15.92 -7.50
C GLU A 39 6.71 -14.92 -8.67
N VAL A 40 5.95 -15.27 -9.71
CA VAL A 40 5.71 -14.45 -10.90
C VAL A 40 4.22 -14.42 -11.20
N VAL A 41 3.68 -13.24 -11.47
CA VAL A 41 2.30 -13.09 -11.95
C VAL A 41 2.33 -12.95 -13.47
N VAL A 42 1.47 -13.69 -14.17
CA VAL A 42 1.42 -13.74 -15.62
C VAL A 42 -0.01 -13.60 -16.13
N LYS A 43 -0.20 -12.78 -17.15
CA LYS A 43 -1.44 -12.72 -17.92
C LYS A 43 -1.24 -13.34 -19.29
N TYR A 44 -2.14 -14.24 -19.64
CA TYR A 44 -2.14 -14.91 -20.93
C TYR A 44 -3.10 -14.25 -21.93
N ARG A 45 -2.83 -14.44 -23.22
CA ARG A 45 -3.75 -14.09 -24.30
C ARG A 45 -5.02 -14.94 -24.20
N ALA A 46 -6.10 -14.45 -24.81
CA ALA A 46 -7.31 -15.26 -24.99
C ALA A 46 -6.96 -16.51 -25.82
N GLY A 47 -7.66 -17.62 -25.57
CA GLY A 47 -7.39 -18.90 -26.23
C GLY A 47 -6.25 -19.73 -25.63
N THR A 48 -5.42 -19.17 -24.74
CA THR A 48 -4.41 -19.96 -24.03
C THR A 48 -5.08 -20.80 -22.93
N ASP A 49 -5.34 -22.07 -23.25
CA ASP A 49 -5.97 -23.02 -22.33
C ASP A 49 -5.06 -23.39 -21.15
N TRP A 50 -5.60 -24.14 -20.19
CA TRP A 50 -4.86 -24.50 -18.98
C TRP A 50 -3.63 -25.40 -19.24
N ARG A 51 -3.70 -26.29 -20.23
CA ARG A 51 -2.57 -27.17 -20.58
C ARG A 51 -1.41 -26.35 -21.14
N ALA A 52 -1.71 -25.41 -22.04
CA ALA A 52 -0.74 -24.47 -22.58
C ALA A 52 -0.13 -23.59 -21.49
N ARG A 53 -0.93 -23.06 -20.55
CA ARG A 53 -0.41 -22.27 -19.41
C ARG A 53 0.58 -23.06 -18.55
N ARG A 54 0.28 -24.33 -18.26
CA ARG A 54 1.22 -25.20 -17.53
C ARG A 54 2.51 -25.43 -18.30
N ALA A 55 2.43 -25.71 -19.61
CA ALA A 55 3.60 -25.91 -20.45
C ALA A 55 4.49 -24.65 -20.51
N ILE A 56 3.87 -23.47 -20.68
CA ILE A 56 4.56 -22.17 -20.63
C ILE A 56 5.25 -21.97 -19.28
N GLY A 57 4.55 -22.28 -18.18
CA GLY A 57 5.10 -22.22 -16.83
C GLY A 57 6.33 -23.12 -16.66
N VAL A 58 6.23 -24.39 -17.05
CA VAL A 58 7.34 -25.36 -16.97
C VAL A 58 8.55 -24.88 -17.77
N ALA A 59 8.34 -24.40 -19.01
CA ALA A 59 9.41 -23.83 -19.83
C ALA A 59 10.06 -22.59 -19.17
N ALA A 60 9.33 -21.87 -18.33
CA ALA A 60 9.84 -20.75 -17.55
C ALA A 60 10.51 -21.16 -16.22
N GLY A 61 10.44 -22.44 -15.82
CA GLY A 61 10.99 -22.94 -14.55
C GLY A 61 9.97 -23.02 -13.40
N ALA A 62 8.68 -23.18 -13.71
CA ALA A 62 7.63 -23.35 -12.71
C ALA A 62 7.71 -24.71 -12.01
N ALA A 63 7.62 -24.72 -10.68
CA ALA A 63 7.21 -25.89 -9.91
C ALA A 63 5.67 -26.01 -9.87
N ARG A 64 4.96 -24.87 -9.78
CA ARG A 64 3.49 -24.84 -9.76
C ARG A 64 2.95 -23.63 -10.51
N VAL A 65 1.83 -23.82 -11.21
CA VAL A 65 1.03 -22.73 -11.78
C VAL A 65 -0.31 -22.75 -11.06
N VAL A 66 -0.67 -21.63 -10.43
CA VAL A 66 -1.90 -21.44 -9.65
C VAL A 66 -2.80 -20.47 -10.41
N ARG A 67 -4.08 -20.83 -10.58
CA ARG A 67 -5.06 -19.92 -11.19
C ARG A 67 -5.35 -18.80 -10.20
N SER A 68 -5.29 -17.55 -10.65
CA SER A 68 -5.72 -16.40 -9.85
C SER A 68 -7.21 -16.18 -10.12
N GLY A 69 -8.06 -17.03 -9.51
CA GLY A 69 -9.51 -17.07 -9.75
C GLY A 69 -10.17 -15.70 -9.69
N ASP A 70 -9.84 -14.93 -8.66
CA ASP A 70 -10.47 -13.63 -8.36
C ASP A 70 -9.89 -12.47 -9.17
N VAL A 71 -8.65 -12.60 -9.66
CA VAL A 71 -7.97 -11.58 -10.48
C VAL A 71 -8.39 -11.67 -11.95
N GLY A 72 -8.96 -12.81 -12.36
CA GLY A 72 -9.59 -13.02 -13.65
C GLY A 72 -9.08 -14.25 -14.40
N PRO A 73 -9.85 -14.76 -15.38
CA PRO A 73 -9.68 -16.10 -15.97
C PRO A 73 -8.40 -16.30 -16.78
N ARG A 74 -7.61 -15.25 -16.98
CA ARG A 74 -6.39 -15.23 -17.79
C ARG A 74 -5.14 -14.91 -16.98
N VAL A 75 -5.26 -14.76 -15.65
CA VAL A 75 -4.14 -14.49 -14.76
C VAL A 75 -3.78 -15.75 -13.98
N ALA A 76 -2.49 -15.96 -13.79
CA ALA A 76 -1.97 -17.01 -12.93
C ALA A 76 -0.78 -16.51 -12.12
N THR A 77 -0.61 -17.08 -10.95
CA THR A 77 0.62 -16.99 -10.17
C THR A 77 1.46 -18.24 -10.42
N ILE A 78 2.70 -18.06 -10.85
CA ILE A 78 3.68 -19.12 -11.03
C ILE A 78 4.59 -19.14 -9.80
N ARG A 79 4.65 -20.29 -9.12
CA ARG A 79 5.69 -20.61 -8.15
C ARG A 79 6.82 -21.33 -8.86
N LEU A 80 8.01 -20.75 -8.77
CA LEU A 80 9.22 -21.24 -9.44
C LEU A 80 9.84 -22.39 -8.65
N ALA A 81 10.51 -23.29 -9.36
CA ALA A 81 11.32 -24.32 -8.74
C ALA A 81 12.52 -23.70 -8.01
N GLU A 82 13.01 -24.40 -6.99
CA GLU A 82 14.19 -23.98 -6.24
C GLU A 82 15.38 -23.70 -7.19
N GLY A 83 16.15 -22.65 -6.88
CA GLY A 83 17.25 -22.17 -7.72
C GLY A 83 16.81 -21.36 -8.96
N THR A 84 15.53 -21.34 -9.34
CA THR A 84 15.06 -20.54 -10.48
C THR A 84 14.91 -19.07 -10.08
N ARG A 85 15.65 -18.19 -10.76
CA ARG A 85 15.63 -16.74 -10.49
C ARG A 85 14.41 -16.07 -11.15
N VAL A 86 13.66 -15.28 -10.37
CA VAL A 86 12.48 -14.52 -10.83
C VAL A 86 12.73 -13.71 -12.12
N PRO A 87 13.82 -12.91 -12.25
CA PRO A 87 14.06 -12.16 -13.49
C PRO A 87 14.26 -13.06 -14.73
N VAL A 88 14.82 -14.26 -14.56
CA VAL A 88 15.02 -15.22 -15.65
C VAL A 88 13.67 -15.76 -16.12
N ALA A 89 12.81 -16.17 -15.18
CA ALA A 89 11.47 -16.67 -15.49
C ALA A 89 10.61 -15.60 -16.18
N VAL A 90 10.63 -14.35 -15.69
CA VAL A 90 9.92 -13.22 -16.32
C VAL A 90 10.38 -13.02 -17.76
N ARG A 91 11.69 -13.04 -18.03
CA ARG A 91 12.21 -12.93 -19.42
C ARG A 91 11.78 -14.08 -20.31
N ARG A 92 11.73 -15.32 -19.79
CA ARG A 92 11.26 -16.49 -20.56
C ARG A 92 9.77 -16.35 -20.89
N LEU A 93 8.95 -15.99 -19.90
CA LEU A 93 7.51 -15.80 -20.08
C LEU A 93 7.19 -14.70 -21.10
N ARG A 94 7.88 -13.56 -21.02
CA ARG A 94 7.66 -12.43 -21.96
C ARG A 94 8.03 -12.74 -23.42
N ARG A 95 8.80 -13.80 -23.68
CA ARG A 95 9.14 -14.24 -25.04
C ARG A 95 8.07 -15.12 -25.68
N ASP A 96 7.19 -15.72 -24.88
CA ASP A 96 6.10 -16.54 -25.42
C ASP A 96 4.99 -15.63 -25.98
N ARG A 97 4.65 -15.79 -27.27
CA ARG A 97 3.63 -14.97 -27.95
C ARG A 97 2.25 -15.08 -27.31
N ARG A 98 1.97 -16.13 -26.54
CA ARG A 98 0.71 -16.37 -25.83
C ARG A 98 0.64 -15.66 -24.48
N VAL A 99 1.72 -15.00 -24.04
CA VAL A 99 1.77 -14.18 -22.83
C VAL A 99 1.55 -12.71 -23.22
N VAL A 100 0.66 -12.03 -22.49
CA VAL A 100 0.41 -10.58 -22.63
C VAL A 100 1.45 -9.81 -21.80
N TRP A 101 1.63 -10.22 -20.55
CA TRP A 101 2.65 -9.69 -19.66
C TRP A 101 3.02 -10.70 -18.58
N ALA A 102 4.22 -10.54 -18.03
CA ALA A 102 4.69 -11.24 -16.84
C ALA A 102 5.50 -10.28 -15.98
N VAL A 103 5.31 -10.32 -14.67
CA VAL A 103 5.97 -9.46 -13.68
C VAL A 103 6.27 -10.26 -12.40
N PRO A 104 7.31 -9.89 -11.63
CA PRO A 104 7.44 -10.37 -10.25
C PRO A 104 6.15 -10.15 -9.45
N ASN A 105 5.89 -11.00 -8.45
CA ASN A 105 4.80 -10.75 -7.50
C ASN A 105 5.26 -9.71 -6.46
N TYR A 106 5.14 -8.42 -6.79
CA TYR A 106 5.60 -7.32 -5.93
C TYR A 106 4.82 -7.23 -4.62
N TYR A 107 5.51 -6.84 -3.54
CA TYR A 107 4.82 -6.46 -2.31
C TYR A 107 4.19 -5.08 -2.48
N GLY A 108 2.95 -4.93 -2.00
CA GLY A 108 2.35 -3.62 -1.77
C GLY A 108 2.83 -3.08 -0.43
N HIS A 109 3.23 -1.81 -0.38
CA HIS A 109 3.60 -1.13 0.85
C HIS A 109 2.52 -0.11 1.18
N LEU A 110 2.09 -0.09 2.44
CA LEU A 110 1.29 1.01 2.95
C LEU A 110 2.15 2.28 2.87
N LEU A 111 1.54 3.38 2.46
CA LEU A 111 2.16 4.68 2.58
C LEU A 111 2.21 5.01 4.07
N ALA A 112 3.34 4.70 4.71
CA ALA A 112 3.60 5.12 6.08
C ALA A 112 3.71 6.65 6.08
N GLY A 113 2.65 7.31 6.51
CA GLY A 113 2.69 8.74 6.81
C GLY A 113 3.64 9.01 7.98
N GLY A 114 4.13 10.24 8.08
CA GLY A 114 4.81 10.70 9.29
C GLY A 114 3.89 10.59 10.52
N PHE A 115 4.45 10.79 11.71
CA PHE A 115 3.64 10.82 12.92
C PHE A 115 2.54 11.88 12.80
N ILE A 116 1.29 11.46 12.86
CA ILE A 116 0.12 12.33 12.97
C ILE A 116 -0.42 12.15 14.39
N PRO A 117 -0.46 13.20 15.22
CA PRO A 117 -1.02 13.09 16.56
C PRO A 117 -2.51 12.75 16.48
N ASN A 118 -3.00 11.98 17.45
CA ASN A 118 -4.43 11.69 17.56
C ASN A 118 -5.22 12.99 17.75
N ASP A 119 -6.12 13.33 16.82
CA ASP A 119 -7.12 14.39 17.03
C ASP A 119 -8.34 13.76 17.71
N PRO A 120 -8.61 14.06 19.00
CA PRO A 120 -9.85 13.65 19.63
C PRO A 120 -11.00 14.40 18.95
N ALA A 121 -11.58 13.78 17.92
CA ALA A 121 -12.69 14.30 17.10
C ALA A 121 -13.99 14.58 17.89
N VAL A 122 -13.95 14.46 19.21
CA VAL A 122 -15.08 14.72 20.10
C VAL A 122 -15.24 16.23 20.18
N HIS A 123 -16.39 16.75 19.76
CA HIS A 123 -17.22 17.72 20.47
C HIS A 123 -18.34 18.23 19.54
N GLY A 124 -19.55 18.37 20.09
CA GLY A 124 -20.48 19.40 19.64
C GLY A 124 -21.92 19.01 19.32
N LYS A 125 -22.72 20.05 19.06
CA LYS A 125 -24.10 19.99 18.57
C LYS A 125 -24.09 19.54 17.10
N PRO A 126 -25.22 19.07 16.54
CA PRO A 126 -25.32 18.80 15.11
C PRO A 126 -24.79 19.96 14.28
N GLY A 127 -23.87 19.68 13.34
CA GLY A 127 -23.24 20.67 12.47
C GLY A 127 -21.82 21.12 12.87
N ASP A 128 -21.35 20.82 14.08
CA ASP A 128 -20.02 21.26 14.54
C ASP A 128 -18.84 20.65 13.75
N TRP A 129 -19.07 19.59 12.96
CA TRP A 129 -18.09 19.00 12.06
C TRP A 129 -17.46 20.03 11.10
N GLN A 130 -18.22 21.06 10.69
CA GLN A 130 -17.74 22.09 9.77
C GLN A 130 -16.56 22.89 10.34
N LYS A 131 -16.46 23.02 11.67
CA LYS A 131 -15.37 23.77 12.32
C LYS A 131 -14.01 23.06 12.24
N ARG A 132 -14.00 21.75 11.96
CA ARG A 132 -12.77 20.92 11.97
C ARG A 132 -12.46 20.28 10.64
N GLN A 133 -13.48 19.90 9.87
CA GLN A 133 -13.33 19.19 8.60
C GLN A 133 -13.29 20.19 7.43
N TRP A 134 -12.30 21.09 7.44
CA TRP A 134 -12.13 22.11 6.40
C TRP A 134 -12.07 21.49 4.99
N ASN A 135 -11.54 20.27 4.87
CA ASN A 135 -11.39 19.51 3.64
C ASN A 135 -12.72 19.17 2.96
N LEU A 136 -13.84 19.26 3.70
CA LEU A 136 -15.19 19.04 3.17
C LEU A 136 -15.91 20.34 2.78
N LEU A 137 -15.40 21.51 3.17
CA LEU A 137 -16.07 22.79 2.95
C LEU A 137 -15.79 23.38 1.56
N ALA A 138 -16.57 24.38 1.17
CA ALA A 138 -16.46 25.03 -0.14
C ALA A 138 -15.17 25.85 -0.29
N ASP A 139 -14.82 26.63 0.73
CA ASP A 139 -13.75 27.62 0.63
C ASP A 139 -12.34 27.01 0.59
N ALA A 140 -12.19 25.83 1.20
CA ALA A 140 -10.88 25.18 1.37
C ALA A 140 -10.84 23.73 0.88
N GLY A 141 -11.98 23.12 0.59
CA GLY A 141 -12.11 21.67 0.41
C GLY A 141 -12.86 21.28 -0.85
N VAL A 142 -13.44 20.08 -0.81
CA VAL A 142 -14.16 19.51 -1.97
C VAL A 142 -15.61 19.98 -2.10
N ASN A 143 -16.06 20.92 -1.27
CA ASN A 143 -17.44 21.40 -1.24
C ASN A 143 -18.49 20.28 -1.15
N ALA A 144 -18.33 19.38 -0.18
CA ALA A 144 -19.21 18.24 0.02
C ALA A 144 -20.69 18.63 0.22
N PRO A 145 -21.05 19.74 0.92
CA PRO A 145 -22.45 20.14 1.07
C PRO A 145 -23.21 20.33 -0.25
N VAL A 146 -22.61 20.99 -1.24
CA VAL A 146 -23.24 21.17 -2.56
C VAL A 146 -23.40 19.83 -3.28
N ALA A 147 -22.41 18.94 -3.18
CA ALA A 147 -22.53 17.60 -3.75
C ALA A 147 -23.67 16.79 -3.10
N TRP A 148 -23.86 16.92 -1.78
CA TRP A 148 -24.97 16.28 -1.08
C TRP A 148 -26.32 16.86 -1.46
N GLU A 149 -26.42 18.18 -1.63
CA GLU A 149 -27.63 18.85 -2.13
C GLU A 149 -28.03 18.31 -3.52
N HIS A 150 -27.07 18.19 -4.44
CA HIS A 150 -27.33 17.59 -5.77
C HIS A 150 -27.78 16.13 -5.67
N LEU A 151 -27.21 15.34 -4.77
CA LEU A 151 -27.63 13.96 -4.55
C LEU A 151 -29.05 13.89 -3.97
N ILE A 152 -29.41 14.79 -3.06
CA ILE A 152 -30.77 14.91 -2.53
C ILE A 152 -31.75 15.27 -3.64
N SER A 153 -31.42 16.26 -4.49
CA SER A 153 -32.31 16.74 -5.55
C SER A 153 -32.63 15.69 -6.61
N VAL A 154 -31.74 14.71 -6.82
CA VAL A 154 -31.97 13.55 -7.71
C VAL A 154 -32.50 12.31 -6.98
N GLY A 155 -32.93 12.43 -5.72
CA GLY A 155 -33.52 11.34 -4.95
C GLY A 155 -32.51 10.28 -4.47
N ARG A 156 -31.23 10.64 -4.36
CA ARG A 156 -30.12 9.75 -3.93
C ARG A 156 -29.38 10.29 -2.70
N PRO A 157 -30.08 10.70 -1.62
CA PRO A 157 -29.43 11.29 -0.45
C PRO A 157 -28.31 10.39 0.09
N GLY A 158 -27.16 10.98 0.40
CA GLY A 158 -25.99 10.25 0.89
C GLY A 158 -25.40 9.23 -0.10
N GLY A 159 -25.73 9.31 -1.39
CA GLY A 159 -25.25 8.36 -2.40
C GLY A 159 -25.96 7.01 -2.35
N ARG A 160 -27.23 6.98 -1.92
CA ARG A 160 -28.04 5.76 -1.79
C ARG A 160 -27.92 4.85 -3.03
N ASP A 161 -27.82 3.55 -2.77
CA ASP A 161 -27.69 2.45 -3.75
C ASP A 161 -26.32 2.39 -4.47
N VAL A 162 -25.33 3.18 -4.02
CA VAL A 162 -23.93 3.04 -4.43
C VAL A 162 -23.15 2.18 -3.43
N THR A 163 -22.33 1.27 -3.94
CA THR A 163 -21.36 0.50 -3.13
C THR A 163 -19.95 0.99 -3.43
N VAL A 164 -19.20 1.33 -2.38
CA VAL A 164 -17.78 1.73 -2.48
C VAL A 164 -16.90 0.60 -1.95
N ALA A 165 -16.01 0.08 -2.79
CA ALA A 165 -15.03 -0.92 -2.37
C ALA A 165 -13.74 -0.25 -1.86
N VAL A 166 -13.35 -0.55 -0.63
CA VAL A 166 -12.11 -0.08 -0.01
C VAL A 166 -11.12 -1.24 0.07
N ILE A 167 -10.01 -1.15 -0.67
CA ILE A 167 -8.91 -2.13 -0.64
C ILE A 167 -7.79 -1.53 0.20
N ASP A 168 -7.81 -1.84 1.48
CA ASP A 168 -6.87 -1.33 2.48
C ASP A 168 -6.60 -2.43 3.54
N THR A 169 -6.07 -2.05 4.68
CA THR A 169 -5.82 -2.86 5.88
C THR A 169 -7.09 -3.40 6.55
N GLY A 170 -8.26 -2.94 6.11
CA GLY A 170 -9.57 -3.36 6.61
C GLY A 170 -10.32 -2.23 7.31
N VAL A 171 -11.37 -2.58 8.04
CA VAL A 171 -12.22 -1.63 8.76
C VAL A 171 -12.73 -2.24 10.05
N ALA A 172 -12.87 -1.42 11.08
CA ALA A 172 -13.31 -1.84 12.41
C ALA A 172 -14.84 -2.07 12.47
N TYR A 173 -15.36 -3.05 11.72
CA TYR A 173 -16.80 -3.34 11.65
C TYR A 173 -17.31 -4.28 12.77
N ARG A 174 -16.40 -4.90 13.53
CA ARG A 174 -16.70 -5.77 14.68
C ARG A 174 -15.66 -5.62 15.78
N ASN A 175 -16.01 -6.03 17.00
CA ASN A 175 -15.02 -6.22 18.05
C ASN A 175 -14.17 -7.45 17.70
N LEU A 176 -12.85 -7.32 17.84
CA LEU A 176 -11.89 -8.40 17.62
C LEU A 176 -10.79 -8.29 18.67
N THR A 177 -10.46 -9.42 19.29
CA THR A 177 -9.24 -9.59 20.09
C THR A 177 -8.51 -10.80 19.53
N GLY A 178 -7.26 -10.65 19.13
CA GLY A 178 -6.49 -11.76 18.59
C GLY A 178 -4.99 -11.47 18.56
N ALA A 179 -4.19 -12.53 18.61
CA ALA A 179 -2.76 -12.44 18.33
C ALA A 179 -2.55 -12.18 16.84
N VAL A 180 -1.65 -11.26 16.52
CA VAL A 180 -1.21 -10.96 15.17
C VAL A 180 0.28 -11.22 15.12
N ASP A 181 0.67 -12.05 14.17
CA ASP A 181 2.08 -12.24 13.85
C ASP A 181 2.58 -10.96 13.17
N SER A 182 3.57 -10.32 13.77
CA SER A 182 4.15 -9.08 13.27
C SER A 182 5.66 -9.20 13.22
N ASP A 183 6.30 -8.38 12.38
CA ASP A 183 7.76 -8.26 12.37
C ASP A 183 8.35 -7.80 13.73
N LEU A 184 7.48 -7.40 14.68
CA LEU A 184 7.80 -6.99 16.05
C LEU A 184 7.49 -8.07 17.10
N GLY A 185 7.10 -9.28 16.69
CA GLY A 185 6.68 -10.39 17.56
C GLY A 185 5.17 -10.56 17.67
N GLU A 186 4.73 -11.43 18.58
CA GLU A 186 3.30 -11.69 18.82
C GLU A 186 2.65 -10.47 19.49
N LEU A 187 1.76 -9.78 18.77
CA LEU A 187 1.03 -8.63 19.27
C LEU A 187 -0.44 -8.98 19.47
N THR A 188 -1.03 -8.60 20.61
CA THR A 188 -2.49 -8.67 20.78
C THR A 188 -3.13 -7.45 20.13
N LEU A 189 -3.81 -7.65 19.01
CA LEU A 189 -4.63 -6.63 18.38
C LEU A 189 -6.01 -6.60 19.04
N ILE A 190 -6.37 -5.43 19.57
CA ILE A 190 -7.70 -5.14 20.07
C ILE A 190 -8.35 -4.14 19.12
N VAL A 191 -9.33 -4.59 18.35
CA VAL A 191 -10.17 -3.73 17.49
C VAL A 191 -11.53 -3.59 18.15
N ARG A 192 -11.99 -2.35 18.35
CA ARG A 192 -13.38 -2.08 18.76
C ARG A 192 -14.19 -1.68 17.53
N ARG A 193 -15.41 -2.18 17.44
CA ARG A 193 -16.35 -1.78 16.39
C ARG A 193 -16.54 -0.26 16.43
N ALA A 194 -16.37 0.40 15.29
CA ALA A 194 -16.66 1.81 15.16
C ALA A 194 -18.17 2.07 15.42
N PRO A 195 -18.52 3.09 16.21
CA PRO A 195 -19.90 3.36 16.62
C PRO A 195 -20.80 3.77 15.44
N ASP A 196 -20.22 4.32 14.39
CA ASP A 196 -20.95 4.94 13.27
C ASP A 196 -21.34 3.95 12.16
N PHE A 197 -21.00 2.66 12.30
CA PHE A 197 -21.34 1.65 11.30
C PHE A 197 -22.54 0.81 11.72
N SER A 198 -23.64 0.95 10.98
CA SER A 198 -24.79 0.05 11.06
C SER A 198 -24.71 -1.08 10.00
N ARG A 199 -25.51 -2.14 10.18
CA ARG A 199 -25.58 -3.26 9.22
C ARG A 199 -26.12 -2.86 7.85
N SER A 200 -26.85 -1.75 7.75
CA SER A 200 -27.40 -1.24 6.48
C SER A 200 -26.41 -0.40 5.69
N GLN A 201 -25.28 0.01 6.29
CA GLN A 201 -24.23 0.80 5.64
C GLN A 201 -23.01 -0.03 5.26
N PHE A 202 -22.99 -1.31 5.63
CA PHE A 202 -21.85 -2.20 5.42
C PHE A 202 -22.24 -3.47 4.67
N VAL A 203 -21.60 -3.68 3.53
CA VAL A 203 -21.60 -4.98 2.86
C VAL A 203 -20.56 -5.88 3.53
N ARG A 204 -20.83 -7.18 3.61
CA ARG A 204 -19.85 -8.15 4.12
C ARG A 204 -18.57 -8.04 3.29
N GLY A 205 -17.47 -7.67 3.93
CA GLY A 205 -16.17 -7.58 3.30
C GLY A 205 -15.63 -8.96 2.91
N HIS A 206 -14.75 -8.96 1.91
CA HIS A 206 -13.95 -10.11 1.54
C HIS A 206 -12.56 -9.97 2.17
N ASP A 207 -12.08 -11.03 2.81
CA ASP A 207 -10.76 -11.06 3.41
C ASP A 207 -9.78 -11.67 2.40
N TYR A 208 -8.91 -10.83 1.84
CA TYR A 208 -7.90 -11.25 0.86
C TYR A 208 -6.65 -11.86 1.51
N THR A 209 -6.54 -11.84 2.85
CA THR A 209 -5.33 -12.27 3.57
C THR A 209 -5.41 -13.70 4.06
N VAL A 210 -6.63 -14.21 4.29
CA VAL A 210 -6.85 -15.61 4.61
C VAL A 210 -6.85 -16.39 3.29
N ARG A 211 -5.76 -17.11 3.04
CA ARG A 211 -5.74 -18.13 1.97
C ARG A 211 -6.63 -19.29 2.41
N ASP A 212 -7.67 -19.59 1.63
CA ASP A 212 -8.30 -20.92 1.64
C ASP A 212 -7.30 -22.00 1.22
#